data_AF-A0A834P137-F1
#
_entry.id   AF-A0A834P137-F1
#
_cell.length_a   1.000
_cell.length_b   1.000
_cell.length_c   1.000
_cell.angle_alpha   90.00
_cell.angle_beta   90.00
_cell.angle_gamma   90.00
#
_symmetry.space_group_name_H-M   'P 1'
#
loop_
_entity.id
_entity.type
_entity.pdbx_description
1 polymer ?
#
loop_
_entity_poly.entity_id
_entity_poly.type
_entity_poly.pdbx_seq_one_letter_code
_entity_poly.pdbx_strand_id
1 'polypeptide(L)'
;MPIIIIKDYTWRETVDYVIVYVPFKSRPKKVDFLVIDNYLKASCPPFLLELFLWANIIEEESTCTLDEDKVIFSLRKANVSLKWPKLELDDLDKDTKRNYRNRAIERIQKVTEERQKAQSEKRQYLKKEAVKAQIDLDTAVLNKISAMRDSHRKEAMEALEDWRSKAEIPILKYEQGITQENRKAYKPPLKWFKDDITGMVKNRPMTDQEIFVNDAKGCSEGRNGRELEWKEPEGKELFHKYEFPRKEDGSIESNTKVNDTTNEDELNVIQERNISTDSESDSDHESYDKSIKDKILRKSSSLKNVRTRGQELIDRILSGKPRKLNQIFDEPNKAVPLPRKNGTINITFSERTFPTPARESHLIEEQEWLEKQAEARRKTGFVAEDLRPEERDPQWLKDKGDELFKAGNYLGAISAYSLGIKISDKMASLYVNRSAAHYALENYYRCTEDCSKALELMQPKCEANRESRARCHARQGAALCKLSAPQHGIPELEAAIKLAPDNESIKRDLLVAKQYFNIKD
;
A
#
# COMPACT_ATOMS: atom_id res chain seq x y z
N MET A 1 -0.69 0.07 40.30
CA MET A 1 -0.92 0.99 41.45
C MET A 1 -2.42 1.20 41.60
N PRO A 2 -2.96 1.36 42.82
CA PRO A 2 -4.38 1.68 43.01
C PRO A 2 -4.72 3.07 42.44
N ILE A 3 -5.90 3.21 41.83
CA ILE A 3 -6.40 4.49 41.33
C ILE A 3 -7.01 5.28 42.48
N ILE A 4 -6.61 6.54 42.65
CA ILE A 4 -7.10 7.44 43.67
C ILE A 4 -8.15 8.36 43.05
N ILE A 5 -9.42 8.19 43.43
CA ILE A 5 -10.51 9.05 42.96
C ILE A 5 -10.44 10.38 43.73
N ILE A 6 -10.23 11.49 43.01
CA ILE A 6 -10.30 12.83 43.59
C ILE A 6 -11.77 13.19 43.78
N LYS A 7 -12.12 13.58 45.01
CA LYS A 7 -13.42 14.19 45.36
C LYS A 7 -13.29 15.63 45.86
N ASP A 8 -12.08 16.02 46.25
CA ASP A 8 -11.79 17.37 46.71
C ASP A 8 -11.59 18.27 45.47
N TYR A 9 -12.59 19.07 45.14
CA TYR A 9 -12.52 20.09 44.10
C TYR A 9 -13.28 21.33 44.56
N THR A 10 -12.88 22.51 44.08
CA THR A 10 -13.68 23.74 44.24
C THR A 10 -14.08 24.25 42.87
N TRP A 11 -15.18 24.99 42.79
CA TRP A 11 -15.67 25.50 41.51
C TRP A 11 -16.27 26.90 41.67
N ARG A 12 -16.32 27.64 40.56
CA ARG A 12 -17.03 28.92 40.47
C ARG A 12 -17.73 29.02 39.13
N GLU A 13 -18.83 29.78 39.12
CA GLU A 13 -19.61 30.08 37.93
C GLU A 13 -19.34 31.52 37.46
N THR A 14 -19.17 31.72 36.15
CA THR A 14 -19.34 33.02 35.49
C THR A 14 -20.56 32.95 34.57
N VAL A 15 -20.88 34.01 33.83
CA VAL A 15 -22.01 34.00 32.89
C VAL A 15 -21.83 32.87 31.85
N ASP A 16 -20.67 32.86 31.18
CA ASP A 16 -20.40 31.94 30.05
C ASP A 16 -19.68 30.65 30.44
N TYR A 17 -18.96 30.63 31.57
CA TYR A 17 -18.08 29.52 31.96
C TYR A 17 -18.39 28.93 33.33
N VAL A 18 -18.04 27.67 33.50
CA VAL A 18 -17.93 26.97 34.78
C VAL A 18 -16.46 26.62 34.96
N ILE A 19 -15.84 27.12 36.05
CA ILE A 19 -14.41 26.96 36.30
C ILE A 19 -14.23 26.00 37.48
N VAL A 20 -13.59 24.85 37.24
CA VAL A 20 -13.35 23.80 38.24
C VAL A 20 -11.85 23.75 38.57
N TYR A 21 -11.55 23.87 39.87
CA TYR A 21 -10.21 23.81 40.45
C TYR A 21 -10.01 22.45 41.12
N VAL A 22 -9.00 21.72 40.66
CA VAL A 22 -8.71 20.37 41.11
C VAL A 22 -7.29 20.36 41.71
N PRO A 23 -7.14 20.29 43.04
CA PRO A 23 -5.83 20.21 43.69
C PRO A 23 -5.18 18.85 43.44
N PHE A 24 -3.91 18.86 43.04
CA PHE A 24 -3.09 17.65 42.92
C PHE A 24 -1.95 17.72 43.95
N LYS A 25 -1.70 16.61 44.65
CA LYS A 25 -0.63 16.54 45.69
C LYS A 25 0.79 16.50 45.12
N SER A 26 0.93 16.64 43.80
CA SER A 26 2.19 16.50 43.05
C SER A 26 2.05 17.22 41.71
N ARG A 27 3.08 17.97 41.30
CA ARG A 27 3.16 18.68 40.01
C ARG A 27 2.77 17.77 38.83
N PRO A 28 1.63 17.98 38.16
CA PRO A 28 1.14 17.08 37.12
C PRO A 28 1.91 17.30 35.81
N LYS A 29 2.81 16.38 35.45
CA LYS A 29 3.60 16.47 34.19
C LYS A 29 2.75 16.36 32.92
N LYS A 30 1.64 15.64 32.97
CA LYS A 30 0.68 15.45 31.88
C LYS A 30 -0.68 15.09 32.49
N VAL A 31 -1.74 15.74 32.03
CA VAL A 31 -3.12 15.44 32.41
C VAL A 31 -3.89 15.08 31.15
N ASP A 32 -4.33 13.83 31.06
CA ASP A 32 -5.20 13.39 29.98
C ASP A 32 -6.65 13.66 30.42
N PHE A 33 -7.28 14.66 29.81
CA PHE A 33 -8.66 15.04 30.11
C PHE A 33 -9.58 14.83 28.91
N LEU A 34 -10.87 14.68 29.24
CA LEU A 34 -11.95 14.35 28.33
C LEU A 34 -13.17 15.15 28.78
N VAL A 35 -13.66 16.05 27.93
CA VAL A 35 -14.85 16.88 28.15
C VAL A 35 -15.78 16.68 26.98
N ILE A 36 -17.02 16.23 27.22
CA ILE A 36 -18.05 16.21 26.18
C ILE A 36 -19.45 16.22 26.79
N ASP A 37 -20.42 16.88 26.13
CA ASP A 37 -21.79 17.08 26.61
C ASP A 37 -21.77 17.51 28.09
N ASN A 38 -22.21 16.65 29.02
CA ASN A 38 -22.28 16.87 30.46
C ASN A 38 -21.32 15.96 31.26
N TYR A 39 -20.21 15.51 30.65
CA TYR A 39 -19.26 14.59 31.27
C TYR A 39 -17.84 15.14 31.21
N LEU A 40 -17.17 15.19 32.36
CA LEU A 40 -15.76 15.54 32.49
C LEU A 40 -15.03 14.39 33.19
N LYS A 41 -13.95 13.90 32.56
CA LYS A 41 -13.01 12.95 33.13
C LYS A 41 -11.60 13.49 32.99
N ALA A 42 -10.83 13.52 34.07
CA ALA A 42 -9.43 13.92 34.04
C ALA A 42 -8.55 12.87 34.72
N SER A 43 -7.49 12.44 34.05
CA SER A 43 -6.61 11.36 34.47
C SER A 43 -5.17 11.86 34.58
N CYS A 44 -4.59 11.74 35.77
CA CYS A 44 -3.19 12.03 36.06
C CYS A 44 -2.67 10.94 37.01
N PRO A 45 -2.21 9.78 36.49
CA PRO A 45 -1.92 8.60 37.31
C PRO A 45 -1.04 8.90 38.54
N PRO A 46 -1.40 8.43 39.75
CA PRO A 46 -2.48 7.49 40.07
C PRO A 46 -3.89 8.12 40.23
N PHE A 47 -4.04 9.43 40.04
CA PHE A 47 -5.28 10.15 40.31
C PHE A 47 -6.26 10.14 39.15
N LEU A 48 -7.55 10.03 39.46
CA LEU A 48 -8.66 10.12 38.52
C LEU A 48 -9.76 11.05 39.08
N LEU A 49 -10.20 12.01 38.27
CA LEU A 49 -11.41 12.78 38.49
C LEU A 49 -12.46 12.36 37.47
N GLU A 50 -13.70 12.21 37.91
CA GLU A 50 -14.86 11.95 37.07
C GLU A 50 -16.04 12.76 37.62
N LEU A 51 -16.59 13.66 36.80
CA LEU A 51 -17.69 14.55 37.16
C LEU A 51 -18.85 14.41 36.17
N PHE A 52 -20.06 14.28 36.69
CA PHE A 52 -21.30 14.24 35.91
C PHE A 52 -21.98 15.60 36.01
N LEU A 53 -21.65 16.48 35.08
CA LEU A 53 -21.93 17.90 35.13
C LEU A 53 -23.43 18.19 34.96
N TRP A 54 -23.89 19.28 35.58
CA TRP A 54 -25.30 19.60 35.68
C TRP A 54 -25.97 19.95 34.32
N ALA A 55 -25.23 20.56 33.40
CA ALA A 55 -25.69 20.81 32.03
C ALA A 55 -24.57 20.65 30.99
N ASN A 56 -24.93 20.71 29.70
CA ASN A 56 -24.00 20.52 28.60
C ASN A 56 -23.00 21.68 28.44
N ILE A 57 -21.82 21.34 27.95
CA ILE A 57 -20.66 22.19 27.69
C ILE A 57 -20.22 22.08 26.22
N ILE A 58 -19.58 23.13 25.72
CA ILE A 58 -19.00 23.21 24.38
C ILE A 58 -17.54 22.77 24.45
N GLU A 59 -17.16 21.72 23.70
CA GLU A 59 -15.82 21.13 23.74
C GLU A 59 -14.77 22.09 23.17
N GLU A 60 -15.04 22.71 22.02
CA GLU A 60 -14.07 23.48 21.24
C GLU A 60 -13.58 24.76 21.92
N GLU A 61 -14.36 25.29 22.86
CA GLU A 61 -14.05 26.51 23.63
C GLU A 61 -13.77 26.22 25.11
N SER A 62 -13.75 24.95 25.51
CA SER A 62 -13.35 24.54 26.86
C SER A 62 -11.83 24.37 26.94
N THR A 63 -11.21 24.95 27.96
CA THR A 63 -9.75 24.94 28.12
C THR A 63 -9.33 24.34 29.45
N CYS A 64 -8.15 23.73 29.48
CA CYS A 64 -7.52 23.18 30.67
C CYS A 64 -6.16 23.84 30.86
N THR A 65 -5.94 24.52 31.98
CA THR A 65 -4.63 25.06 32.35
C THR A 65 -4.04 24.28 33.52
N LEU A 66 -2.73 24.05 33.45
CA LEU A 66 -1.95 23.40 34.49
C LEU A 66 -1.23 24.49 35.29
N ASP A 67 -1.49 24.53 36.59
CA ASP A 67 -0.79 25.34 37.58
C ASP A 67 0.02 24.41 38.50
N GLU A 68 0.96 24.92 39.30
CA GLU A 68 1.98 24.06 39.96
C GLU A 68 1.36 22.95 40.82
N ASP A 69 0.32 23.27 41.60
CA ASP A 69 -0.36 22.33 42.51
C ASP A 69 -1.82 22.07 42.12
N LYS A 70 -2.30 22.61 40.99
CA LYS A 70 -3.74 22.63 40.62
C LYS A 70 -3.95 22.50 39.13
N VAL A 71 -5.03 21.83 38.74
CA VAL A 71 -5.55 21.85 37.37
C VAL A 71 -6.81 22.69 37.36
N ILE A 72 -6.93 23.57 36.36
CA ILE A 72 -8.05 24.50 36.22
C ILE A 72 -8.76 24.18 34.90
N PHE A 73 -9.96 23.65 34.99
CA PHE A 73 -10.84 23.42 33.84
C PHE A 73 -11.76 24.63 33.68
N SER A 74 -11.63 25.37 32.58
CA SER A 74 -12.53 26.47 32.21
C SER A 74 -13.48 25.97 31.12
N LEU A 75 -14.66 25.54 31.54
CA LEU A 75 -15.64 24.84 30.71
C LEU A 75 -16.71 25.82 30.21
N ARG A 76 -16.89 25.94 28.89
CA ARG A 76 -17.90 26.86 28.33
C ARG A 76 -19.29 26.22 28.35
N LYS A 77 -20.28 26.90 28.95
CA LYS A 77 -21.67 26.42 28.97
C LYS A 77 -22.25 26.42 27.56
N ALA A 78 -23.01 25.38 27.22
CA ALA A 78 -23.84 25.39 26.00
C ALA A 78 -25.01 26.39 26.13
N ASN A 79 -25.57 26.54 27.33
CA ASN A 79 -26.67 27.46 27.63
C ASN A 79 -26.18 28.55 28.60
N VAL A 80 -25.71 29.67 28.05
CA VAL A 80 -25.15 30.81 28.81
C VAL A 80 -26.15 31.42 29.82
N SER A 81 -27.43 31.50 29.45
CA SER A 81 -28.49 32.08 30.30
C SER A 81 -28.86 31.22 31.53
N LEU A 82 -28.32 30.00 31.64
CA LEU A 82 -28.71 29.03 32.65
C LEU A 82 -27.70 29.03 33.80
N LYS A 83 -28.15 29.42 35.00
CA LYS A 83 -27.34 29.34 36.24
C LYS A 83 -27.30 27.92 36.77
N TRP A 84 -26.14 27.47 37.21
CA TRP A 84 -25.91 26.14 37.72
C TRP A 84 -26.10 26.12 39.24
N PRO A 85 -27.16 25.49 39.78
CA PRO A 85 -27.36 25.42 41.24
C PRO A 85 -26.30 24.54 41.93
N LYS A 86 -25.71 23.60 41.18
CA LYS A 86 -24.64 22.68 41.59
C LYS A 86 -23.76 22.38 40.38
N LEU A 87 -22.52 21.94 40.63
CA LEU A 87 -21.62 21.48 39.57
C LEU A 87 -22.07 20.14 38.97
N GLU A 88 -22.49 19.20 39.84
CA GLU A 88 -22.87 17.84 39.47
C GLU A 88 -24.39 17.58 39.57
N LEU A 89 -24.84 16.55 38.85
CA LEU A 89 -26.16 15.93 39.01
C LEU A 89 -26.22 15.09 40.30
N ASP A 90 -27.18 15.41 41.18
CA ASP A 90 -27.47 14.66 42.40
C ASP A 90 -28.02 13.25 42.10
N ASP A 91 -27.85 12.33 43.06
CA ASP A 91 -28.56 11.03 43.18
C ASP A 91 -28.61 10.14 41.93
N LEU A 92 -27.61 10.25 41.04
CA LEU A 92 -27.46 9.37 39.89
C LEU A 92 -27.11 7.92 40.31
N ASP A 93 -27.98 6.99 39.97
CA ASP A 93 -27.76 5.54 40.09
C ASP A 93 -26.55 5.04 39.27
N LYS A 94 -26.02 3.85 39.62
CA LYS A 94 -24.85 3.27 38.96
C LYS A 94 -25.07 3.03 37.46
N ASP A 95 -26.28 2.62 37.08
CA ASP A 95 -26.62 2.34 35.69
C ASP A 95 -26.81 3.64 34.88
N THR A 96 -27.36 4.71 35.46
CA THR A 96 -27.43 6.01 34.76
C THR A 96 -26.04 6.59 34.55
N LYS A 97 -25.15 6.54 35.56
CA LYS A 97 -23.73 6.91 35.41
C LYS A 97 -23.02 6.10 34.31
N ARG A 98 -23.31 4.79 34.20
CA ARG A 98 -22.78 3.94 33.12
C ARG A 98 -23.28 4.41 31.74
N ASN A 99 -24.56 4.74 31.62
CA ASN A 99 -25.14 5.22 30.36
C ASN A 99 -24.54 6.57 29.92
N TYR A 100 -24.32 7.52 30.84
CA TYR A 100 -23.62 8.78 30.54
C TYR A 100 -22.18 8.54 30.04
N ARG A 101 -21.40 7.67 30.72
CA ARG A 101 -20.04 7.30 30.27
C ARG A 101 -20.05 6.70 28.86
N ASN A 102 -20.92 5.73 28.60
CA ASN A 102 -21.01 5.05 27.30
C ASN A 102 -21.34 6.05 26.19
N ARG A 103 -22.34 6.91 26.39
CA ARG A 103 -22.74 7.96 25.45
C ARG A 103 -21.60 8.96 25.19
N ALA A 104 -20.88 9.37 26.22
CA ALA A 104 -19.72 10.26 26.08
C ALA A 104 -18.63 9.62 25.22
N ILE A 105 -18.27 8.36 25.49
CA ILE A 105 -17.28 7.60 24.73
C ILE A 105 -17.71 7.42 23.27
N GLU A 106 -18.96 7.04 23.02
CA GLU A 106 -19.52 6.86 21.68
C GLU A 106 -19.49 8.15 20.86
N ARG A 107 -19.91 9.29 21.46
CA ARG A 107 -19.84 10.60 20.79
C ARG A 107 -18.40 11.01 20.48
N ILE A 108 -17.45 10.80 21.39
CA ILE A 108 -16.03 11.08 21.16
C ILE A 108 -15.49 10.22 20.02
N GLN A 109 -15.77 8.91 20.03
CA GLN A 109 -15.35 8.01 18.96
C GLN A 109 -15.84 8.53 17.61
N LYS A 110 -17.14 8.87 17.50
CA LYS A 110 -17.72 9.44 16.29
C LYS A 110 -17.07 10.75 15.85
N VAL A 111 -16.87 11.72 16.76
CA VAL A 111 -16.22 13.00 16.46
C VAL A 111 -14.76 12.79 16.02
N THR A 112 -14.03 11.86 16.65
CA THR A 112 -12.65 11.52 16.25
C THR A 112 -12.59 10.84 14.88
N GLU A 113 -13.54 9.96 14.56
CA GLU A 113 -13.65 9.31 13.24
C GLU A 113 -13.97 10.33 12.14
N GLU A 114 -14.97 11.20 12.37
CA GLU A 114 -15.33 12.29 11.44
C GLU A 114 -14.15 13.24 11.21
N ARG A 115 -13.39 13.59 12.26
CA ARG A 115 -12.18 14.42 12.17
C ARG A 115 -11.05 13.73 11.40
N GLN A 116 -10.80 12.44 11.65
CA GLN A 116 -9.79 11.66 10.91
C GLN A 116 -10.17 11.53 9.43
N LYS A 117 -11.45 11.25 9.14
CA LYS A 117 -11.98 11.17 7.78
C LYS A 117 -11.80 12.50 7.04
N ALA A 118 -12.24 13.62 7.62
CA ALA A 118 -12.07 14.94 7.03
C ALA A 118 -10.59 15.32 6.80
N GLN A 119 -9.69 14.96 7.73
CA GLN A 119 -8.25 15.16 7.56
C GLN A 119 -7.69 14.31 6.40
N SER A 120 -8.16 13.07 6.25
CA SER A 120 -7.77 12.18 5.16
C SER A 120 -8.26 12.69 3.79
N GLU A 121 -9.50 13.16 3.71
CA GLU A 121 -10.12 13.74 2.52
C GLU A 121 -9.40 15.03 2.10
N LYS A 122 -9.13 15.94 3.05
CA LYS A 122 -8.33 17.14 2.80
C LYS A 122 -6.92 16.80 2.28
N ARG A 123 -6.28 15.75 2.82
CA ARG A 123 -4.96 15.28 2.36
C ARG A 123 -5.02 14.69 0.94
N GLN A 124 -6.08 13.95 0.60
CA GLN A 124 -6.29 13.44 -0.75
C GLN A 124 -6.59 14.55 -1.75
N TYR A 125 -7.39 15.54 -1.37
CA TYR A 125 -7.71 16.71 -2.18
C TYR A 125 -6.45 17.50 -2.55
N LEU A 126 -5.65 17.90 -1.55
CA LEU A 126 -4.40 18.63 -1.77
C LEU A 126 -3.39 17.85 -2.62
N LYS A 127 -3.33 16.51 -2.49
CA LYS A 127 -2.52 15.66 -3.38
C LYS A 127 -3.01 15.70 -4.83
N LYS A 128 -4.33 15.66 -5.07
CA LYS A 128 -4.90 15.76 -6.42
C LYS A 128 -4.65 17.13 -7.04
N GLU A 129 -4.78 18.20 -6.28
CA GLU A 129 -4.45 19.56 -6.75
C GLU A 129 -2.96 19.71 -7.10
N ALA A 130 -2.06 19.22 -6.25
CA ALA A 130 -0.62 19.26 -6.52
C ALA A 130 -0.24 18.48 -7.79
N VAL A 131 -0.80 17.29 -8.00
CA VAL A 131 -0.60 16.50 -9.23
C VAL A 131 -1.17 17.22 -10.44
N LYS A 132 -2.36 17.83 -10.33
CA LYS A 132 -2.95 18.62 -11.42
C LYS A 132 -2.07 19.81 -11.80
N ALA A 133 -1.60 20.59 -10.83
CA ALA A 133 -0.72 21.72 -11.06
C ALA A 133 0.60 21.31 -11.75
N GLN A 134 1.16 20.15 -11.38
CA GLN A 134 2.33 19.60 -12.06
C GLN A 134 2.03 19.24 -13.53
N ILE A 135 0.92 18.57 -13.80
CA ILE A 135 0.48 18.24 -15.17
C ILE A 135 0.26 19.50 -16.01
N ASP A 136 -0.36 20.54 -15.43
CA ASP A 136 -0.61 21.81 -16.12
C ASP A 136 0.73 22.51 -16.49
N LEU A 137 1.73 22.48 -15.60
CA LEU A 137 3.09 22.98 -15.87
C LEU A 137 3.82 22.17 -16.96
N ASP A 138 3.83 20.83 -16.84
CA ASP A 138 4.49 19.95 -17.79
C ASP A 138 3.87 20.08 -19.19
N THR A 139 2.55 20.21 -19.26
CA THR A 139 1.80 20.45 -20.51
C THR A 139 2.17 21.78 -21.14
N ALA A 140 2.31 22.86 -20.36
CA ALA A 140 2.76 24.15 -20.86
C ALA A 140 4.20 24.10 -21.42
N VAL A 141 5.11 23.36 -20.76
CA VAL A 141 6.48 23.13 -21.23
C VAL A 141 6.48 22.32 -22.53
N LEU A 142 5.71 21.23 -22.63
CA LEU A 142 5.60 20.41 -23.84
C LEU A 142 5.03 21.20 -25.02
N ASN A 143 4.01 22.02 -24.80
CA ASN A 143 3.43 22.89 -25.82
C ASN A 143 4.47 23.90 -26.34
N LYS A 144 5.27 24.51 -25.45
CA LYS A 144 6.36 25.41 -25.82
C LYS A 144 7.44 24.69 -26.65
N ILE A 145 7.81 23.46 -26.27
CA ILE A 145 8.77 22.63 -27.02
C ILE A 145 8.22 22.26 -28.40
N SER A 146 6.93 21.91 -28.52
CA SER A 146 6.32 21.64 -29.82
C SER A 146 6.33 22.88 -30.71
N ALA A 147 5.90 24.05 -30.20
CA ALA A 147 5.91 25.29 -30.95
C ALA A 147 7.32 25.66 -31.48
N MET A 148 8.37 25.49 -30.67
CA MET A 148 9.75 25.69 -31.12
C MET A 148 10.14 24.66 -32.20
N ARG A 149 9.83 23.36 -32.00
CA ARG A 149 10.11 22.32 -33.00
C ARG A 149 9.40 22.59 -34.33
N ASP A 150 8.16 23.04 -34.28
CA ASP A 150 7.35 23.34 -35.46
C ASP A 150 7.84 24.59 -36.19
N SER A 151 8.32 25.63 -35.47
CA SER A 151 9.03 26.78 -36.07
C SER A 151 10.29 26.32 -36.82
N HIS A 152 11.19 25.61 -36.13
CA HIS A 152 12.44 25.11 -36.72
C HIS A 152 12.18 24.19 -37.92
N ARG A 153 11.12 23.35 -37.87
CA ARG A 153 10.68 22.51 -38.99
C ARG A 153 10.19 23.35 -40.17
N LYS A 154 9.42 24.42 -39.92
CA LYS A 154 8.95 25.34 -40.96
C LYS A 154 10.12 26.07 -41.62
N GLU A 155 11.01 26.63 -40.81
CA GLU A 155 12.24 27.31 -41.28
C GLU A 155 13.12 26.38 -42.13
N ALA A 156 13.29 25.11 -41.72
CA ALA A 156 14.04 24.12 -42.49
C ALA A 156 13.36 23.74 -43.82
N MET A 157 12.02 23.66 -43.87
CA MET A 157 11.28 23.43 -45.11
C MET A 157 11.33 24.65 -46.03
N GLU A 158 11.21 25.86 -45.49
CA GLU A 158 11.36 27.12 -46.24
C GLU A 158 12.77 27.22 -46.83
N ALA A 159 13.82 26.98 -46.04
CA ALA A 159 15.21 26.97 -46.51
C ALA A 159 15.49 25.91 -47.61
N LEU A 160 14.79 24.76 -47.57
CA LEU A 160 14.88 23.72 -48.60
C LEU A 160 14.20 24.18 -49.90
N GLU A 161 13.02 24.80 -49.83
CA GLU A 161 12.32 25.33 -51.02
C GLU A 161 13.06 26.55 -51.61
N ASP A 162 13.69 27.37 -50.75
CA ASP A 162 14.59 28.47 -51.15
C ASP A 162 15.83 27.95 -51.88
N TRP A 163 16.46 26.88 -51.36
CA TRP A 163 17.58 26.22 -52.01
C TRP A 163 17.15 25.62 -53.36
N ARG A 164 16.02 24.93 -53.39
CA ARG A 164 15.44 24.34 -54.60
C ARG A 164 15.18 25.39 -55.67
N SER A 165 14.54 26.50 -55.30
CA SER A 165 14.24 27.63 -56.20
C SER A 165 15.51 28.27 -56.78
N LYS A 166 16.60 28.30 -55.99
CA LYS A 166 17.92 28.81 -56.44
C LYS A 166 18.69 27.76 -57.27
N ALA A 167 18.51 26.47 -57.01
CA ALA A 167 19.13 25.37 -57.76
C ALA A 167 18.42 25.11 -59.11
N GLU A 168 17.12 25.38 -59.21
CA GLU A 168 16.32 25.29 -60.45
C GLU A 168 16.57 26.48 -61.41
N ILE A 169 17.51 27.39 -61.12
CA ILE A 169 17.97 28.39 -62.11
C ILE A 169 18.56 27.66 -63.32
N PRO A 170 17.99 27.81 -64.54
CA PRO A 170 18.43 27.02 -65.68
C PRO A 170 19.87 27.36 -66.09
N ILE A 171 20.75 26.36 -66.06
CA ILE A 171 22.18 26.46 -66.42
C ILE A 171 22.39 26.85 -67.90
N LEU A 172 21.36 26.73 -68.74
CA LEU A 172 21.41 27.00 -70.17
C LEU A 172 20.51 28.18 -70.56
N LYS A 173 21.04 29.41 -70.46
CA LYS A 173 20.41 30.62 -71.04
C LYS A 173 20.92 31.03 -72.42
N TYR A 174 22.01 30.42 -72.92
CA TYR A 174 22.74 30.92 -74.11
C TYR A 174 23.27 29.85 -75.08
N GLU A 175 22.64 28.68 -75.17
CA GLU A 175 22.86 27.77 -76.31
C GLU A 175 21.53 27.35 -76.93
N GLN A 176 21.46 27.37 -78.27
CA GLN A 176 20.37 26.77 -79.05
C GLN A 176 20.51 25.25 -79.04
N GLY A 177 20.35 24.64 -77.87
CA GLY A 177 20.29 23.19 -77.71
C GLY A 177 19.00 22.64 -78.28
N ILE A 178 19.10 21.66 -79.19
CA ILE A 178 17.95 20.91 -79.69
C ILE A 178 17.27 20.22 -78.48
N THR A 179 15.98 20.49 -78.29
CA THR A 179 15.18 19.96 -77.18
C THR A 179 15.14 18.44 -77.24
N GLN A 180 15.90 17.76 -76.39
CA GLN A 180 15.73 16.33 -76.19
C GLN A 180 14.51 16.10 -75.30
N GLU A 181 13.42 15.59 -75.89
CA GLU A 181 12.18 15.35 -75.15
C GLU A 181 12.40 14.43 -73.96
N ASN A 182 12.09 14.95 -72.77
CA ASN A 182 12.36 14.29 -71.51
C ASN A 182 11.35 13.14 -71.32
N ARG A 183 11.74 11.91 -71.70
CA ARG A 183 10.90 10.69 -71.65
C ARG A 183 10.42 10.26 -70.25
N LYS A 184 10.63 11.10 -69.22
CA LYS A 184 10.23 10.93 -67.82
C LYS A 184 9.21 11.98 -67.34
N ALA A 185 8.41 12.56 -68.23
CA ALA A 185 7.19 13.26 -67.82
C ALA A 185 6.31 12.32 -66.99
N TYR A 186 5.83 12.77 -65.82
CA TYR A 186 4.95 11.99 -64.96
C TYR A 186 3.68 11.60 -65.72
N LYS A 187 3.44 10.30 -65.86
CA LYS A 187 2.18 9.78 -66.39
C LYS A 187 1.28 9.48 -65.20
N PRO A 188 0.08 10.09 -65.08
CA PRO A 188 -0.84 9.78 -64.00
C PRO A 188 -1.26 8.30 -64.05
N PRO A 189 -1.70 7.71 -62.93
CA PRO A 189 -2.13 6.32 -62.85
C PRO A 189 -3.13 5.97 -63.96
N LEU A 190 -3.01 4.76 -64.52
CA LEU A 190 -3.90 4.28 -65.56
C LEU A 190 -5.05 3.47 -64.97
N LYS A 191 -6.29 3.88 -65.25
CA LYS A 191 -7.50 3.13 -64.92
C LYS A 191 -7.77 2.13 -66.04
N TRP A 192 -7.70 0.84 -65.72
CA TRP A 192 -7.96 -0.25 -66.65
C TRP A 192 -9.45 -0.64 -66.59
N PHE A 193 -10.05 -0.87 -67.75
CA PHE A 193 -11.45 -1.29 -67.88
C PHE A 193 -11.61 -2.20 -69.10
N LYS A 194 -12.72 -2.94 -69.17
CA LYS A 194 -13.01 -3.88 -70.25
C LYS A 194 -14.06 -3.25 -71.16
N ASP A 195 -13.82 -3.23 -72.47
CA ASP A 195 -14.80 -2.71 -73.43
C ASP A 195 -15.90 -3.74 -73.64
N ASP A 196 -17.12 -3.46 -73.19
CA ASP A 196 -18.24 -4.42 -73.25
C ASP A 196 -18.61 -4.86 -74.68
N ILE A 197 -18.25 -4.06 -75.69
CA ILE A 197 -18.50 -4.33 -77.13
C ILE A 197 -17.43 -5.24 -77.75
N THR A 198 -16.20 -5.25 -77.23
CA THR A 198 -15.07 -6.00 -77.84
C THR A 198 -14.42 -7.03 -76.90
N GLY A 199 -14.80 -7.05 -75.63
CA GLY A 199 -14.25 -7.96 -74.61
C GLY A 199 -12.78 -7.73 -74.24
N MET A 200 -12.09 -6.79 -74.89
CA MET A 200 -10.68 -6.49 -74.65
C MET A 200 -10.51 -5.48 -73.51
N VAL A 201 -9.43 -5.63 -72.75
CA VAL A 201 -9.06 -4.70 -71.67
C VAL A 201 -8.31 -3.51 -72.27
N LYS A 202 -8.81 -2.31 -72.01
CA LYS A 202 -8.21 -1.02 -72.37
C LYS A 202 -7.85 -0.23 -71.12
N ASN A 203 -7.12 0.86 -71.29
CA ASN A 203 -6.78 1.78 -70.20
C ASN A 203 -6.98 3.25 -70.60
N ARG A 204 -7.19 4.10 -69.61
CA ARG A 204 -7.19 5.57 -69.74
C ARG A 204 -6.50 6.22 -68.55
N PRO A 205 -6.00 7.46 -68.68
CA PRO A 205 -5.54 8.24 -67.52
C PRO A 205 -6.66 8.41 -66.49
N MET A 206 -6.31 8.28 -65.21
CA MET A 206 -7.19 8.46 -64.06
C MET A 206 -7.23 9.94 -63.69
N THR A 207 -8.41 10.49 -63.42
CA THR A 207 -8.60 11.91 -63.07
C THR A 207 -8.27 12.17 -61.60
N ASP A 208 -7.86 13.38 -61.22
CA ASP A 208 -7.42 13.70 -59.85
C ASP A 208 -8.46 13.33 -58.77
N GLN A 209 -9.75 13.56 -59.04
CA GLN A 209 -10.85 13.15 -58.16
C GLN A 209 -10.95 11.62 -57.96
N GLU A 210 -10.50 10.81 -58.92
CA GLU A 210 -10.46 9.35 -58.79
C GLU A 210 -9.23 8.86 -57.98
N ILE A 211 -8.16 9.66 -57.89
CA ILE A 211 -6.90 9.31 -57.21
C ILE A 211 -7.04 9.42 -55.67
N PHE A 212 -7.79 10.41 -55.18
CA PHE A 212 -7.90 10.72 -53.74
C PHE A 212 -9.02 9.96 -52.97
N VAL A 213 -9.75 9.03 -53.60
CA VAL A 213 -10.99 8.44 -53.02
C VAL A 213 -10.78 7.11 -52.28
N ASN A 214 -9.59 6.50 -52.31
CA ASN A 214 -9.43 5.09 -51.91
C ASN A 214 -9.10 4.79 -50.43
N ASP A 215 -8.85 5.78 -49.57
CA ASP A 215 -8.51 5.55 -48.14
C ASP A 215 -9.67 5.82 -47.16
N ALA A 216 -10.92 5.57 -47.57
CA ALA A 216 -12.11 5.83 -46.73
C ALA A 216 -13.23 4.77 -46.82
N LYS A 217 -12.90 3.47 -46.92
CA LYS A 217 -13.87 2.37 -46.72
C LYS A 217 -13.34 1.28 -45.78
N GLY A 218 -13.19 1.66 -44.51
CA GLY A 218 -13.01 0.74 -43.38
C GLY A 218 -13.00 1.48 -42.04
N CYS A 219 -14.06 1.31 -41.23
CA CYS A 219 -14.24 1.88 -39.88
C CYS A 219 -14.15 3.42 -39.80
N SER A 220 -15.27 4.14 -39.72
CA SER A 220 -15.98 4.29 -38.43
C SER A 220 -17.30 5.05 -38.59
N GLU A 221 -18.30 4.66 -37.80
CA GLU A 221 -19.52 5.46 -37.63
C GLU A 221 -19.28 6.61 -36.65
N GLY A 222 -19.78 7.79 -36.98
CA GLY A 222 -20.17 8.80 -36.00
C GLY A 222 -19.09 9.74 -35.45
N ARG A 223 -18.99 10.94 -36.03
CA ARG A 223 -19.36 12.21 -35.36
C ARG A 223 -19.31 13.39 -36.34
N ASN A 224 -20.25 14.32 -36.17
CA ASN A 224 -20.44 15.46 -37.06
C ASN A 224 -19.30 16.49 -36.91
N GLY A 225 -18.66 16.86 -38.02
CA GLY A 225 -17.86 18.08 -38.15
C GLY A 225 -18.64 19.14 -38.92
N ARG A 226 -18.82 20.34 -38.36
CA ARG A 226 -19.23 21.52 -39.12
C ARG A 226 -17.98 22.21 -39.65
N GLU A 227 -18.06 22.77 -40.85
CA GLU A 227 -17.05 23.69 -41.37
C GLU A 227 -16.87 24.90 -40.44
N LEU A 228 -15.63 25.35 -40.30
CA LEU A 228 -15.25 26.61 -39.67
C LEU A 228 -14.30 27.33 -40.61
N GLU A 229 -14.83 28.26 -41.39
CA GLU A 229 -14.04 29.23 -42.15
C GLU A 229 -13.12 30.01 -41.21
N TRP A 230 -11.87 30.20 -41.63
CA TRP A 230 -10.96 31.17 -41.02
C TRP A 230 -10.72 32.32 -42.00
N LYS A 231 -10.97 33.55 -41.53
CA LYS A 231 -10.62 34.79 -42.24
C LYS A 231 -9.43 35.47 -41.55
N GLU A 232 -8.54 36.05 -42.35
CA GLU A 232 -7.41 36.84 -41.88
C GLU A 232 -7.85 38.23 -41.38
N PRO A 233 -7.21 38.79 -40.34
CA PRO A 233 -7.32 40.20 -39.97
C PRO A 233 -6.11 41.04 -40.46
N GLU A 234 -6.36 42.31 -40.81
CA GLU A 234 -5.40 43.26 -41.40
C GLU A 234 -4.66 44.14 -40.36
N GLY A 235 -3.45 44.64 -40.72
CA GLY A 235 -2.71 45.75 -40.07
C GLY A 235 -1.65 45.33 -39.03
N LYS A 236 -0.33 45.61 -39.19
CA LYS A 236 0.42 46.90 -39.22
C LYS A 236 0.23 47.74 -37.95
N GLU A 237 1.25 48.30 -37.27
CA GLU A 237 2.73 48.42 -37.35
C GLU A 237 3.24 48.54 -35.89
N LEU A 238 4.51 48.34 -35.47
CA LEU A 238 5.70 49.15 -35.72
C LEU A 238 6.95 48.51 -35.06
N PHE A 239 8.15 48.79 -35.58
CA PHE A 239 9.44 48.36 -35.00
C PHE A 239 9.89 49.23 -33.82
N HIS A 240 10.63 48.66 -32.85
CA HIS A 240 11.94 49.22 -32.48
C HIS A 240 12.91 48.20 -31.86
N LYS A 241 14.18 48.28 -32.27
CA LYS A 241 15.32 47.47 -31.78
C LYS A 241 15.63 47.74 -30.31
N TYR A 242 16.12 46.73 -29.59
CA TYR A 242 17.21 46.89 -28.62
C TYR A 242 18.17 45.69 -28.69
N GLU A 243 19.46 45.96 -28.53
CA GLU A 243 20.57 45.03 -28.79
C GLU A 243 21.01 44.25 -27.54
N PHE A 244 21.57 43.05 -27.76
CA PHE A 244 22.22 42.26 -26.72
C PHE A 244 23.61 42.81 -26.36
N PRO A 245 23.99 42.80 -25.07
CA PRO A 245 25.38 42.68 -24.65
C PRO A 245 25.68 41.24 -24.19
N ARG A 246 26.73 40.63 -24.76
CA ARG A 246 27.40 39.45 -24.16
C ARG A 246 27.97 39.81 -22.78
N LYS A 247 28.13 38.80 -21.92
CA LYS A 247 29.30 38.73 -21.01
C LYS A 247 29.87 37.33 -20.93
N GLU A 248 31.20 37.29 -20.91
CA GLU A 248 32.05 36.14 -20.64
C GLU A 248 32.30 36.01 -19.12
N ASP A 249 32.78 34.82 -18.74
CA ASP A 249 33.75 34.51 -17.67
C ASP A 249 33.81 35.37 -16.39
N GLY A 250 33.70 34.71 -15.24
CA GLY A 250 34.00 35.32 -13.95
C GLY A 250 33.59 34.49 -12.74
N SER A 251 34.53 33.73 -12.19
CA SER A 251 34.47 33.18 -10.83
C SER A 251 34.27 34.28 -9.76
N ILE A 252 33.57 33.98 -8.66
CA ILE A 252 33.97 34.37 -7.29
C ILE A 252 33.10 33.64 -6.22
N GLU A 253 33.81 32.87 -5.38
CA GLU A 253 33.66 32.65 -3.94
C GLU A 253 32.26 32.50 -3.29
N SER A 254 31.98 31.28 -2.85
CA SER A 254 31.01 30.97 -1.79
C SER A 254 31.50 31.47 -0.44
N ASN A 255 30.72 32.32 0.24
CA ASN A 255 31.04 32.80 1.59
C ASN A 255 29.80 32.81 2.50
N THR A 256 29.58 31.71 3.23
CA THR A 256 28.75 31.75 4.45
C THR A 256 29.30 30.77 5.48
N LYS A 257 29.75 31.31 6.62
CA LYS A 257 30.36 30.55 7.70
C LYS A 257 29.29 29.78 8.47
N VAL A 258 29.50 28.48 8.63
CA VAL A 258 28.95 27.70 9.75
C VAL A 258 29.88 27.92 10.94
N ASN A 259 29.34 28.34 12.08
CA ASN A 259 30.05 28.31 13.35
C ASN A 259 29.47 27.18 14.20
N ASP A 260 30.25 26.12 14.37
CA ASP A 260 30.03 25.09 15.37
C ASP A 260 30.51 25.55 16.76
N THR A 261 29.75 25.14 17.78
CA THR A 261 30.22 24.69 19.10
C THR A 261 29.08 23.79 19.63
N THR A 262 29.15 22.46 19.69
CA THR A 262 30.02 21.63 20.56
C THR A 262 29.88 22.02 22.06
N ASN A 263 29.70 21.11 23.03
CA ASN A 263 29.86 19.65 23.03
C ASN A 263 29.24 19.00 24.32
N GLU A 264 29.22 17.65 24.41
CA GLU A 264 29.18 16.79 25.66
C GLU A 264 27.90 16.84 26.55
N ASP A 265 27.44 15.81 27.27
CA ASP A 265 27.48 14.33 27.16
C ASP A 265 26.35 13.73 28.07
N GLU A 266 26.08 12.42 28.27
CA GLU A 266 26.80 11.18 27.95
C GLU A 266 25.85 9.99 27.59
N LEU A 267 26.46 8.81 27.47
CA LEU A 267 25.98 7.43 27.32
C LEU A 267 25.27 6.89 28.62
N ASN A 268 24.77 5.65 28.77
CA ASN A 268 25.13 4.37 28.14
C ASN A 268 24.07 3.25 28.36
N VAL A 269 24.11 2.24 27.47
CA VAL A 269 23.80 0.79 27.65
C VAL A 269 22.53 0.32 28.41
N ILE A 270 21.75 -0.52 27.72
CA ILE A 270 20.97 -1.62 28.33
C ILE A 270 21.50 -2.93 27.74
N GLN A 271 21.83 -3.90 28.59
CA GLN A 271 22.21 -5.25 28.18
C GLN A 271 21.39 -6.32 28.91
N GLU A 272 20.99 -7.31 28.12
CA GLU A 272 20.18 -8.50 28.34
C GLU A 272 20.37 -9.28 29.68
N ARG A 273 19.33 -10.01 30.13
CA ARG A 273 19.32 -11.50 30.01
C ARG A 273 18.01 -12.22 30.40
N ASN A 274 17.90 -13.39 29.77
CA ASN A 274 16.85 -14.43 29.79
C ASN A 274 16.68 -15.20 31.12
N ILE A 275 15.63 -16.06 31.18
CA ILE A 275 15.48 -17.40 31.81
C ILE A 275 13.95 -17.67 31.89
N SER A 276 13.31 -18.53 31.08
CA SER A 276 13.28 -20.01 30.97
C SER A 276 12.58 -20.78 32.12
N THR A 277 11.53 -21.53 31.72
CA THR A 277 10.95 -22.80 32.27
C THR A 277 11.78 -23.53 33.34
N ASP A 278 11.24 -24.10 34.45
CA ASP A 278 10.23 -25.18 34.52
C ASP A 278 9.81 -25.55 35.98
N SER A 279 8.69 -26.28 36.13
CA SER A 279 8.33 -27.30 37.14
C SER A 279 8.12 -27.05 38.67
N GLU A 280 7.08 -27.74 39.21
CA GLU A 280 6.80 -28.16 40.62
C GLU A 280 6.57 -27.07 41.70
N SER A 281 5.79 -27.25 42.79
CA SER A 281 4.62 -28.10 43.10
C SER A 281 3.89 -27.56 44.38
N ASP A 282 2.68 -28.06 44.66
CA ASP A 282 1.93 -28.06 45.94
C ASP A 282 1.26 -26.80 46.56
N SER A 283 -0.03 -27.01 46.88
CA SER A 283 -0.92 -26.48 47.96
C SER A 283 -0.67 -25.08 48.56
N ASP A 284 -1.70 -24.21 48.70
CA ASP A 284 -2.79 -24.47 49.65
C ASP A 284 -4.11 -23.64 49.46
N HIS A 285 -5.11 -23.98 50.27
CA HIS A 285 -6.40 -23.30 50.53
C HIS A 285 -6.26 -21.80 50.97
N GLU A 286 -7.25 -20.88 51.03
CA GLU A 286 -8.73 -20.98 51.02
C GLU A 286 -9.46 -19.63 50.71
N SER A 287 -10.72 -19.73 50.26
CA SER A 287 -11.91 -18.90 50.60
C SER A 287 -11.84 -17.36 50.78
N TYR A 288 -12.46 -16.65 49.83
CA TYR A 288 -13.40 -15.53 50.04
C TYR A 288 -14.61 -15.81 49.11
N ASP A 289 -15.88 -15.51 49.40
CA ASP A 289 -16.44 -14.47 50.26
C ASP A 289 -17.81 -14.87 50.86
N LYS A 290 -18.14 -14.34 52.05
CA LYS A 290 -19.46 -14.44 52.70
C LYS A 290 -20.34 -13.21 52.38
N SER A 291 -20.93 -13.17 51.19
CA SER A 291 -22.19 -12.46 50.92
C SER A 291 -22.66 -12.90 49.52
N ILE A 292 -23.87 -13.37 49.28
CA ILE A 292 -25.14 -12.69 49.52
C ILE A 292 -26.21 -13.74 49.87
N LYS A 293 -26.66 -13.73 51.13
CA LYS A 293 -28.05 -14.10 51.45
C LYS A 293 -28.91 -12.84 51.31
N ASP A 294 -30.21 -13.04 51.13
CA ASP A 294 -31.29 -12.03 51.21
C ASP A 294 -31.78 -11.33 49.92
N LYS A 295 -31.69 -11.97 48.74
CA LYS A 295 -32.46 -11.50 47.56
C LYS A 295 -33.31 -12.49 46.76
N ILE A 296 -33.49 -13.75 47.19
CA ILE A 296 -34.53 -14.63 46.61
C ILE A 296 -35.31 -15.41 47.69
N LEU A 297 -35.95 -14.67 48.60
CA LEU A 297 -37.07 -15.18 49.41
C LEU A 297 -38.30 -14.29 49.22
N ARG A 298 -38.87 -14.30 47.99
CA ARG A 298 -40.19 -13.71 47.67
C ARG A 298 -40.75 -14.25 46.33
N LYS A 299 -40.84 -15.57 46.19
CA LYS A 299 -41.67 -16.23 45.17
C LYS A 299 -42.11 -17.65 45.57
N SER A 300 -42.48 -17.82 46.85
CA SER A 300 -42.98 -19.06 47.44
C SER A 300 -44.52 -19.11 47.42
N SER A 301 -45.13 -19.32 46.25
CA SER A 301 -46.59 -19.45 46.13
C SER A 301 -47.08 -20.25 44.90
N SER A 302 -46.35 -21.28 44.48
CA SER A 302 -46.92 -22.44 43.74
C SER A 302 -45.92 -23.59 43.67
N LEU A 303 -46.47 -24.82 43.49
CA LEU A 303 -45.81 -26.14 43.47
C LEU A 303 -45.67 -26.83 44.84
N LYS A 304 -46.83 -27.28 45.36
CA LYS A 304 -46.89 -28.45 46.26
C LYS A 304 -46.58 -29.72 45.45
N ASN A 305 -46.06 -30.74 46.13
CA ASN A 305 -45.85 -32.12 45.66
C ASN A 305 -44.73 -32.37 44.63
N VAL A 306 -43.49 -32.49 45.11
CA VAL A 306 -42.50 -33.44 44.56
C VAL A 306 -41.89 -34.22 45.72
N ARG A 307 -42.24 -35.50 45.87
CA ARG A 307 -41.52 -36.43 46.76
C ARG A 307 -40.19 -36.79 46.11
N THR A 308 -39.07 -36.52 46.78
CA THR A 308 -37.75 -36.83 46.25
C THR A 308 -37.32 -38.26 46.61
N ARG A 309 -36.66 -38.92 45.65
CA ARG A 309 -36.29 -40.35 45.62
C ARG A 309 -35.47 -40.88 46.83
N GLY A 310 -35.01 -40.01 47.72
CA GLY A 310 -34.25 -40.38 48.93
C GLY A 310 -35.10 -40.76 50.14
N GLN A 311 -36.33 -40.25 50.26
CA GLN A 311 -37.19 -40.52 51.43
C GLN A 311 -37.62 -41.99 51.50
N GLU A 312 -37.93 -42.61 50.35
CA GLU A 312 -38.33 -44.02 50.27
C GLU A 312 -37.20 -45.02 50.60
N LEU A 313 -35.96 -44.57 50.77
CA LEU A 313 -34.82 -45.37 51.22
C LEU A 313 -34.72 -45.35 52.76
N ILE A 314 -34.92 -44.17 53.35
CA ILE A 314 -34.90 -43.94 54.80
C ILE A 314 -36.07 -44.69 55.48
N ASP A 315 -37.29 -44.57 54.93
CA ASP A 315 -38.47 -45.29 55.42
C ASP A 315 -38.30 -46.83 55.32
N ARG A 316 -37.50 -47.31 54.37
CA ARG A 316 -37.25 -48.75 54.16
C ARG A 316 -36.26 -49.32 55.18
N ILE A 317 -35.25 -48.55 55.55
CA ILE A 317 -34.26 -48.92 56.58
C ILE A 317 -34.93 -48.93 57.96
N LEU A 318 -35.79 -47.95 58.25
CA LEU A 318 -36.60 -47.90 59.48
C LEU A 318 -37.60 -49.07 59.61
N SER A 319 -38.00 -49.70 58.49
CA SER A 319 -38.96 -50.82 58.47
C SER A 319 -38.35 -52.23 58.65
N GLY A 320 -37.06 -52.33 59.00
CA GLY A 320 -36.47 -53.57 59.58
C GLY A 320 -36.38 -54.79 58.66
N LYS A 321 -36.37 -54.63 57.33
CA LYS A 321 -36.29 -55.74 56.35
C LYS A 321 -34.94 -55.76 55.60
N PRO A 322 -33.92 -56.49 56.09
CA PRO A 322 -32.70 -56.70 55.32
C PRO A 322 -32.99 -57.61 54.11
N ARG A 323 -32.46 -57.27 52.93
CA ARG A 323 -32.44 -58.20 51.79
C ARG A 323 -31.19 -59.08 51.87
N LYS A 324 -31.40 -60.39 51.71
CA LYS A 324 -30.34 -61.40 51.61
C LYS A 324 -29.30 -60.98 50.57
N LEU A 325 -28.01 -61.02 50.92
CA LEU A 325 -26.96 -61.17 49.92
C LEU A 325 -27.11 -62.57 49.32
N ASN A 326 -27.48 -62.64 48.04
CA ASN A 326 -27.31 -63.86 47.29
C ASN A 326 -25.88 -63.91 46.75
N GLN A 327 -25.27 -65.10 46.77
CA GLN A 327 -23.86 -65.31 46.46
C GLN A 327 -23.55 -64.92 45.00
N ILE A 328 -22.45 -64.18 44.82
CA ILE A 328 -22.01 -63.64 43.51
C ILE A 328 -21.01 -64.59 42.81
N PHE A 329 -20.50 -65.61 43.52
CA PHE A 329 -19.41 -66.47 43.07
C PHE A 329 -19.87 -67.88 42.66
N ASP A 330 -20.92 -67.95 41.83
CA ASP A 330 -21.24 -69.15 41.04
C ASP A 330 -21.09 -68.82 39.53
N GLU A 331 -20.14 -69.47 38.87
CA GLU A 331 -20.04 -69.59 37.41
C GLU A 331 -20.43 -71.03 36.99
N PRO A 332 -20.78 -71.34 35.71
CA PRO A 332 -20.88 -70.49 34.51
C PRO A 332 -22.21 -70.71 33.73
N ASN A 333 -22.20 -70.43 32.41
CA ASN A 333 -23.10 -70.90 31.34
C ASN A 333 -23.97 -69.87 30.60
N LYS A 334 -23.48 -68.63 30.44
CA LYS A 334 -23.87 -67.80 29.28
C LYS A 334 -22.62 -67.13 28.70
N ALA A 335 -22.20 -67.59 27.51
CA ALA A 335 -21.01 -67.07 26.85
C ALA A 335 -21.14 -65.55 26.66
N VAL A 336 -20.24 -64.80 27.31
CA VAL A 336 -20.17 -63.34 27.19
C VAL A 336 -19.80 -63.01 25.74
N PRO A 337 -20.51 -62.11 25.04
CA PRO A 337 -20.13 -61.74 23.68
C PRO A 337 -18.72 -61.16 23.68
N LEU A 338 -17.90 -61.61 22.73
CA LEU A 338 -16.50 -61.20 22.61
C LEU A 338 -16.38 -59.66 22.58
N PRO A 339 -15.41 -59.07 23.31
CA PRO A 339 -15.16 -57.64 23.25
C PRO A 339 -14.98 -57.17 21.80
N ARG A 340 -15.62 -56.05 21.44
CA ARG A 340 -15.41 -55.43 20.12
C ARG A 340 -13.92 -55.12 19.96
N LYS A 341 -13.33 -55.55 18.84
CA LYS A 341 -11.92 -55.26 18.52
C LYS A 341 -11.68 -53.75 18.60
N ASN A 342 -10.62 -53.36 19.31
CA ASN A 342 -10.17 -51.98 19.34
C ASN A 342 -9.56 -51.61 17.97
N GLY A 343 -9.96 -50.46 17.44
CA GLY A 343 -9.34 -49.84 16.29
C GLY A 343 -8.66 -48.56 16.72
N THR A 344 -7.38 -48.38 16.35
CA THR A 344 -6.68 -47.11 16.55
C THR A 344 -7.18 -46.11 15.52
N ILE A 345 -7.94 -45.10 15.96
CA ILE A 345 -8.32 -43.98 15.11
C ILE A 345 -7.15 -43.00 15.11
N ASN A 346 -6.44 -42.89 14.00
CA ASN A 346 -5.41 -41.87 13.83
C ASN A 346 -6.11 -40.51 13.65
N ILE A 347 -6.17 -39.72 14.72
CA ILE A 347 -6.71 -38.36 14.70
C ILE A 347 -5.57 -37.41 14.31
N THR A 348 -5.52 -37.03 13.04
CA THR A 348 -4.67 -35.93 12.57
C THR A 348 -5.44 -34.62 12.68
N PHE A 349 -5.00 -33.73 13.58
CA PHE A 349 -5.52 -32.37 13.62
C PHE A 349 -5.01 -31.58 12.41
N SER A 350 -5.92 -30.96 11.66
CA SER A 350 -5.53 -30.01 10.62
C SER A 350 -4.94 -28.77 11.27
N GLU A 351 -3.74 -28.36 10.85
CA GLU A 351 -3.17 -27.07 11.27
C GLU A 351 -4.10 -25.94 10.83
N ARG A 352 -4.52 -25.09 11.78
CA ARG A 352 -5.41 -23.96 11.52
C ARG A 352 -4.73 -22.64 11.90
N THR A 353 -4.79 -21.69 10.98
CA THR A 353 -4.26 -20.32 11.14
C THR A 353 -5.11 -19.41 12.04
N PHE A 354 -6.40 -19.74 12.22
CA PHE A 354 -7.34 -18.97 13.04
C PHE A 354 -7.69 -19.70 14.35
N PRO A 355 -7.80 -18.98 15.49
CA PRO A 355 -8.12 -19.58 16.79
C PRO A 355 -9.60 -19.98 16.95
N THR A 356 -10.48 -19.53 16.05
CA THR A 356 -11.92 -19.82 16.08
C THR A 356 -12.20 -21.32 15.82
N PRO A 357 -13.13 -21.97 16.54
CA PRO A 357 -13.53 -23.35 16.25
C PRO A 357 -14.15 -23.52 14.86
N ALA A 358 -13.93 -24.68 14.22
CA ALA A 358 -14.44 -24.98 12.86
C ALA A 358 -15.98 -24.89 12.71
N ARG A 359 -16.72 -25.02 13.82
CA ARG A 359 -18.18 -24.90 13.88
C ARG A 359 -18.69 -23.45 13.77
N GLU A 360 -17.85 -22.49 14.10
CA GLU A 360 -18.19 -21.06 14.23
C GLU A 360 -17.49 -20.21 13.17
N SER A 361 -16.62 -20.81 12.36
CA SER A 361 -15.86 -20.11 11.34
C SER A 361 -16.61 -19.97 10.02
N HIS A 362 -16.70 -18.72 9.56
CA HIS A 362 -17.12 -18.36 8.22
C HIS A 362 -15.96 -18.58 7.24
N LEU A 363 -15.70 -19.84 6.87
CA LEU A 363 -14.51 -20.25 6.10
C LEU A 363 -14.30 -19.45 4.79
N ILE A 364 -15.39 -19.06 4.12
CA ILE A 364 -15.35 -18.21 2.91
C ILE A 364 -14.89 -16.79 3.26
N GLU A 365 -15.42 -16.19 4.33
CA GLU A 365 -15.02 -14.85 4.78
C GLU A 365 -13.58 -14.82 5.32
N GLU A 366 -13.15 -15.89 6.00
CA GLU A 366 -11.76 -16.10 6.43
C GLU A 366 -10.80 -16.20 5.24
N GLN A 367 -11.18 -16.95 4.19
CA GLN A 367 -10.42 -17.04 2.95
C GLN A 367 -10.37 -15.71 2.20
N GLU A 368 -11.50 -15.04 2.01
CA GLU A 368 -11.55 -13.70 1.42
C GLU A 368 -10.73 -12.68 2.21
N TRP A 369 -10.70 -12.76 3.54
CA TRP A 369 -9.87 -11.90 4.39
C TRP A 369 -8.38 -12.18 4.19
N LEU A 370 -7.98 -13.45 4.12
CA LEU A 370 -6.59 -13.83 3.80
C LEU A 370 -6.20 -13.38 2.39
N GLU A 371 -7.08 -13.52 1.41
CA GLU A 371 -6.85 -13.07 0.03
C GLU A 371 -6.74 -11.54 -0.04
N LYS A 372 -7.66 -10.79 0.57
CA LYS A 372 -7.60 -9.33 0.65
C LYS A 372 -6.33 -8.85 1.36
N GLN A 373 -5.90 -9.54 2.42
CA GLN A 373 -4.66 -9.21 3.13
C GLN A 373 -3.40 -9.57 2.31
N ALA A 374 -3.42 -10.68 1.58
CA ALA A 374 -2.33 -11.06 0.67
C ALA A 374 -2.27 -10.12 -0.54
N GLU A 375 -3.40 -9.71 -1.10
CA GLU A 375 -3.50 -8.74 -2.20
C GLU A 375 -3.03 -7.35 -1.74
N ALA A 376 -3.43 -6.91 -0.53
CA ALA A 376 -2.90 -5.69 0.08
C ALA A 376 -1.38 -5.75 0.21
N ARG A 377 -0.82 -6.84 0.77
CA ARG A 377 0.64 -7.05 0.88
C ARG A 377 1.36 -7.09 -0.48
N ARG A 378 0.75 -7.66 -1.52
CA ARG A 378 1.27 -7.63 -2.90
C ARG A 378 1.27 -6.19 -3.46
N LYS A 379 0.25 -5.39 -3.15
CA LYS A 379 0.12 -3.99 -3.59
C LYS A 379 1.02 -3.01 -2.83
N THR A 380 1.26 -3.21 -1.53
CA THR A 380 2.11 -2.33 -0.72
C THR A 380 3.60 -2.64 -0.82
N GLY A 381 3.96 -3.87 -1.20
CA GLY A 381 5.36 -4.31 -1.19
C GLY A 381 5.93 -4.50 0.22
N PHE A 382 7.24 -4.70 0.29
CA PHE A 382 7.98 -4.85 1.54
C PHE A 382 8.36 -3.47 2.10
N VAL A 383 7.81 -3.12 3.27
CA VAL A 383 8.01 -1.83 3.94
C VAL A 383 9.30 -1.89 4.78
N ALA A 384 10.18 -0.90 4.61
CA ALA A 384 11.51 -0.90 5.24
C ALA A 384 11.49 -0.46 6.71
N GLU A 385 10.51 0.35 7.10
CA GLU A 385 10.38 0.96 8.43
C GLU A 385 10.10 -0.04 9.56
N ASP A 386 9.52 -1.21 9.27
CA ASP A 386 9.13 -2.22 10.29
C ASP A 386 10.24 -3.23 10.62
N LEU A 387 11.44 -3.11 10.01
CA LEU A 387 12.51 -4.10 10.14
C LEU A 387 13.30 -3.98 11.43
N ARG A 388 13.36 -5.09 12.16
CA ARG A 388 14.19 -5.25 13.36
C ARG A 388 15.69 -5.18 12.99
N PRO A 389 16.59 -4.84 13.93
CA PRO A 389 18.02 -4.70 13.64
C PRO A 389 18.65 -5.95 13.00
N GLU A 390 18.20 -7.15 13.39
CA GLU A 390 18.67 -8.43 12.86
C GLU A 390 18.23 -8.67 11.41
N GLU A 391 17.12 -8.06 10.99
CA GLU A 391 16.52 -8.20 9.66
C GLU A 391 17.13 -7.21 8.65
N ARG A 392 18.18 -6.48 9.06
CA ARG A 392 18.96 -5.55 8.22
C ARG A 392 20.22 -6.17 7.64
N ASP A 393 20.52 -7.44 7.91
CA ASP A 393 21.60 -8.15 7.22
C ASP A 393 21.27 -8.29 5.71
N PRO A 394 22.15 -7.84 4.79
CA PRO A 394 22.01 -8.07 3.34
C PRO A 394 21.77 -9.55 2.96
N GLN A 395 22.33 -10.50 3.72
CA GLN A 395 22.13 -11.92 3.46
C GLN A 395 20.72 -12.38 3.89
N TRP A 396 20.20 -11.91 5.03
CA TRP A 396 18.80 -12.12 5.41
C TRP A 396 17.83 -11.50 4.39
N LEU A 397 18.11 -10.29 3.90
CA LEU A 397 17.28 -9.61 2.90
C LEU A 397 17.30 -10.31 1.53
N LYS A 398 18.43 -10.92 1.15
CA LYS A 398 18.51 -11.83 -0.01
C LYS A 398 17.56 -13.01 0.18
N ASP A 399 17.67 -13.71 1.31
CA ASP A 399 16.94 -14.96 1.52
C ASP A 399 15.42 -14.68 1.68
N LYS A 400 15.06 -13.54 2.28
CA LYS A 400 13.68 -13.03 2.31
C LYS A 400 13.14 -12.68 0.92
N GLY A 401 13.98 -12.09 0.07
CA GLY A 401 13.65 -11.87 -1.34
C GLY A 401 13.45 -13.19 -2.10
N ASP A 402 14.27 -14.20 -1.84
CA ASP A 402 14.17 -15.53 -2.45
C ASP A 402 12.87 -16.26 -2.03
N GLU A 403 12.45 -16.13 -0.77
CA GLU A 403 11.12 -16.59 -0.30
C GLU A 403 9.97 -15.91 -1.05
N LEU A 404 10.01 -14.57 -1.15
CA LEU A 404 8.97 -13.78 -1.83
C LEU A 404 8.92 -14.09 -3.33
N PHE A 405 10.07 -14.33 -3.96
CA PHE A 405 10.17 -14.75 -5.36
C PHE A 405 9.55 -16.14 -5.57
N LYS A 406 9.87 -17.12 -4.71
CA LYS A 406 9.24 -18.47 -4.73
C LYS A 406 7.73 -18.42 -4.50
N ALA A 407 7.25 -17.49 -3.69
CA ALA A 407 5.82 -17.23 -3.47
C ALA A 407 5.13 -16.47 -4.63
N GLY A 408 5.84 -16.17 -5.72
CA GLY A 408 5.31 -15.42 -6.87
C GLY A 408 5.08 -13.92 -6.60
N ASN A 409 5.50 -13.39 -5.45
CA ASN A 409 5.40 -11.97 -5.14
C ASN A 409 6.67 -11.22 -5.58
N TYR A 410 6.82 -11.08 -6.90
CA TYR A 410 7.99 -10.45 -7.51
C TYR A 410 8.17 -8.98 -7.09
N LEU A 411 7.08 -8.23 -6.87
CA LEU A 411 7.14 -6.85 -6.36
C LEU A 411 7.73 -6.82 -4.94
N GLY A 412 7.24 -7.68 -4.05
CA GLY A 412 7.79 -7.86 -2.71
C GLY A 412 9.28 -8.21 -2.74
N ALA A 413 9.66 -9.16 -3.59
CA ALA A 413 11.06 -9.58 -3.78
C ALA A 413 11.95 -8.41 -4.25
N ILE A 414 11.50 -7.62 -5.24
CA ILE A 414 12.23 -6.42 -5.70
C ILE A 414 12.45 -5.43 -4.57
N SER A 415 11.44 -5.17 -3.73
CA SER A 415 11.60 -4.27 -2.57
C SER A 415 12.59 -4.82 -1.53
N ALA A 416 12.57 -6.12 -1.23
CA ALA A 416 13.53 -6.76 -0.32
C ALA A 416 14.97 -6.69 -0.85
N TYR A 417 15.21 -7.09 -2.11
CA TYR A 417 16.54 -6.99 -2.73
C TYR A 417 17.02 -5.55 -2.84
N SER A 418 16.13 -4.60 -3.16
CA SER A 418 16.49 -3.18 -3.26
C SER A 418 16.85 -2.58 -1.92
N LEU A 419 16.26 -3.06 -0.81
CA LEU A 419 16.73 -2.68 0.52
C LEU A 419 18.08 -3.33 0.83
N GLY A 420 18.27 -4.62 0.50
CA GLY A 420 19.57 -5.29 0.65
C GLY A 420 20.70 -4.55 -0.08
N ILE A 421 20.43 -4.04 -1.29
CA ILE A 421 21.36 -3.23 -2.10
C ILE A 421 21.66 -1.87 -1.46
N LYS A 422 20.66 -1.21 -0.85
CA LYS A 422 20.90 0.03 -0.08
C LYS A 422 21.84 -0.17 1.12
N ILE A 423 21.88 -1.39 1.69
CA ILE A 423 22.75 -1.73 2.83
C ILE A 423 24.11 -2.25 2.33
N SER A 424 24.14 -3.07 1.28
CA SER A 424 25.36 -3.60 0.65
C SER A 424 25.26 -3.65 -0.87
N ASP A 425 25.71 -2.57 -1.50
CA ASP A 425 25.84 -2.42 -2.96
C ASP A 425 26.82 -3.42 -3.59
N LYS A 426 27.76 -3.96 -2.80
CA LYS A 426 28.81 -4.88 -3.30
C LYS A 426 28.33 -6.32 -3.47
N MET A 427 27.12 -6.66 -3.01
CA MET A 427 26.59 -8.01 -3.02
C MET A 427 25.96 -8.36 -4.39
N ALA A 428 26.78 -8.85 -5.32
CA ALA A 428 26.35 -9.18 -6.69
C ALA A 428 25.10 -10.09 -6.77
N SER A 429 24.94 -11.03 -5.83
CA SER A 429 23.80 -11.96 -5.79
C SER A 429 22.44 -11.25 -5.64
N LEU A 430 22.37 -10.11 -4.96
CA LEU A 430 21.14 -9.31 -4.87
C LEU A 430 20.71 -8.79 -6.24
N TYR A 431 21.66 -8.32 -7.06
CA TYR A 431 21.40 -7.89 -8.44
C TYR A 431 21.03 -9.07 -9.35
N VAL A 432 21.65 -10.25 -9.19
CA VAL A 432 21.28 -11.47 -9.93
C VAL A 432 19.85 -11.91 -9.59
N ASN A 433 19.41 -11.77 -8.35
CA ASN A 433 18.06 -12.20 -7.95
C ASN A 433 17.01 -11.10 -8.24
N ARG A 434 17.36 -9.80 -8.12
CA ARG A 434 16.48 -8.69 -8.50
C ARG A 434 16.22 -8.62 -10.01
N SER A 435 17.24 -8.84 -10.84
CA SER A 435 17.04 -8.98 -12.29
C SER A 435 16.10 -10.14 -12.65
N ALA A 436 16.12 -11.25 -11.91
CA ALA A 436 15.16 -12.35 -12.10
C ALA A 436 13.71 -11.89 -11.83
N ALA A 437 13.49 -11.14 -10.75
CA ALA A 437 12.19 -10.59 -10.41
C ALA A 437 11.72 -9.51 -11.40
N HIS A 438 12.63 -8.67 -11.91
CA HIS A 438 12.32 -7.72 -12.98
C HIS A 438 11.96 -8.42 -14.29
N TYR A 439 12.68 -9.47 -14.68
CA TYR A 439 12.36 -10.27 -15.87
C TYR A 439 10.97 -10.93 -15.76
N ALA A 440 10.63 -11.49 -14.59
CA ALA A 440 9.33 -12.10 -14.32
C ALA A 440 8.15 -11.09 -14.33
N LEU A 441 8.42 -9.80 -14.14
CA LEU A 441 7.47 -8.70 -14.27
C LEU A 441 7.58 -7.95 -15.61
N GLU A 442 8.24 -8.55 -16.62
CA GLU A 442 8.45 -7.96 -17.96
C GLU A 442 9.16 -6.58 -17.95
N ASN A 443 9.83 -6.22 -16.86
CA ASN A 443 10.59 -4.99 -16.70
C ASN A 443 12.00 -5.16 -17.30
N TYR A 444 12.06 -5.47 -18.60
CA TYR A 444 13.27 -5.88 -19.30
C TYR A 444 14.41 -4.84 -19.22
N TYR A 445 14.10 -3.54 -19.29
CA TYR A 445 15.11 -2.47 -19.20
C TYR A 445 15.85 -2.51 -17.84
N ARG A 446 15.12 -2.48 -16.71
CA ARG A 446 15.73 -2.61 -15.36
C ARG A 446 16.42 -3.94 -15.15
N CYS A 447 15.91 -5.01 -15.76
CA CYS A 447 16.59 -6.31 -15.76
C CYS A 447 17.98 -6.24 -16.43
N THR A 448 18.12 -5.52 -17.55
CA THR A 448 19.43 -5.35 -18.22
C THR A 448 20.40 -4.47 -17.43
N GLU A 449 19.92 -3.44 -16.74
CA GLU A 449 20.74 -2.61 -15.85
C GLU A 449 21.28 -3.44 -14.67
N ASP A 450 20.41 -4.21 -14.00
CA ASP A 450 20.81 -5.09 -12.90
C ASP A 450 21.77 -6.19 -13.34
N CYS A 451 21.60 -6.77 -14.53
CA CYS A 451 22.53 -7.77 -15.06
C CYS A 451 23.91 -7.16 -15.35
N SER A 452 23.95 -6.00 -16.00
CA SER A 452 25.21 -5.25 -16.22
C SER A 452 25.91 -4.94 -14.90
N LYS A 453 25.17 -4.47 -13.88
CA LYS A 453 25.76 -4.16 -12.58
C LYS A 453 26.26 -5.40 -11.83
N ALA A 454 25.55 -6.52 -11.92
CA ALA A 454 26.03 -7.79 -11.37
C ALA A 454 27.32 -8.27 -12.06
N LEU A 455 27.45 -8.09 -13.39
CA LEU A 455 28.65 -8.44 -14.15
C LEU A 455 29.85 -7.54 -13.83
N GLU A 456 29.63 -6.24 -13.56
CA GLU A 456 30.67 -5.34 -13.03
C GLU A 456 31.22 -5.84 -11.68
N LEU A 457 30.33 -6.20 -10.76
CA LEU A 457 30.68 -6.68 -9.42
C LEU A 457 31.34 -8.07 -9.42
N MET A 458 31.07 -8.91 -10.44
CA MET A 458 31.68 -10.25 -10.60
C MET A 458 33.06 -10.21 -11.29
N GLN A 459 33.90 -9.25 -10.90
CA GLN A 459 35.30 -9.15 -11.30
C GLN A 459 36.24 -9.37 -10.09
N PRO A 460 37.32 -10.16 -10.23
CA PRO A 460 37.77 -10.88 -11.42
C PRO A 460 36.86 -12.07 -11.80
N LYS A 461 36.95 -12.50 -13.07
CA LYS A 461 36.26 -13.68 -13.57
C LYS A 461 36.92 -14.93 -12.98
N CYS A 462 36.20 -15.69 -12.16
CA CYS A 462 36.68 -16.93 -11.53
C CYS A 462 35.67 -18.07 -11.71
N GLU A 463 36.05 -19.29 -11.35
CA GLU A 463 35.14 -20.45 -11.51
C GLU A 463 33.93 -20.36 -10.59
N ALA A 464 34.12 -19.89 -9.35
CA ALA A 464 33.04 -19.74 -8.37
C ALA A 464 31.93 -18.75 -8.81
N ASN A 465 32.24 -17.75 -9.64
CA ASN A 465 31.25 -16.83 -10.19
C ASN A 465 30.82 -17.16 -11.63
N ARG A 466 31.30 -18.26 -12.22
CA ARG A 466 31.01 -18.69 -13.61
C ARG A 466 29.51 -18.88 -13.85
N GLU A 467 28.82 -19.61 -12.97
CA GLU A 467 27.38 -19.89 -13.11
C GLU A 467 26.53 -18.62 -12.96
N SER A 468 26.84 -17.76 -11.98
CA SER A 468 26.14 -16.48 -11.81
C SER A 468 26.35 -15.54 -12.99
N ARG A 469 27.56 -15.48 -13.56
CA ARG A 469 27.82 -14.75 -14.81
C ARG A 469 27.04 -15.34 -15.99
N ALA A 470 26.99 -16.67 -16.13
CA ALA A 470 26.19 -17.32 -17.18
C ALA A 470 24.69 -16.99 -17.06
N ARG A 471 24.14 -16.98 -15.83
CA ARG A 471 22.74 -16.59 -15.57
C ARG A 471 22.47 -15.12 -15.88
N CYS A 472 23.41 -14.21 -15.59
CA CYS A 472 23.31 -12.80 -15.98
C CYS A 472 23.29 -12.63 -17.50
N HIS A 473 24.30 -13.15 -18.21
CA HIS A 473 24.38 -13.08 -19.68
C HIS A 473 23.13 -13.69 -20.35
N ALA A 474 22.65 -14.85 -19.85
CA ALA A 474 21.45 -15.49 -20.38
C ALA A 474 20.20 -14.60 -20.23
N ARG A 475 19.99 -14.04 -19.03
CA ARG A 475 18.81 -13.21 -18.74
C ARG A 475 18.88 -11.85 -19.43
N GLN A 476 20.06 -11.25 -19.51
CA GLN A 476 20.32 -10.02 -20.25
C GLN A 476 20.05 -10.21 -21.74
N GLY A 477 20.58 -11.28 -22.34
CA GLY A 477 20.34 -11.62 -23.74
C GLY A 477 18.86 -11.87 -24.03
N ALA A 478 18.18 -12.66 -23.20
CA ALA A 478 16.74 -12.90 -23.30
C ALA A 478 15.92 -11.61 -23.16
N ALA A 479 16.28 -10.71 -22.22
CA ALA A 479 15.61 -9.42 -22.04
C ALA A 479 15.81 -8.49 -23.25
N LEU A 480 17.01 -8.44 -23.81
CA LEU A 480 17.32 -7.68 -25.03
C LEU A 480 16.56 -8.21 -26.25
N CYS A 481 16.43 -9.54 -26.39
CA CYS A 481 15.59 -10.14 -27.43
C CYS A 481 14.10 -9.78 -27.25
N LYS A 482 13.58 -9.73 -26.02
CA LYS A 482 12.21 -9.26 -25.72
C LYS A 482 12.02 -7.77 -25.99
N LEU A 483 13.07 -6.96 -25.87
CA LEU A 483 13.11 -5.54 -26.25
C LEU A 483 13.32 -5.31 -27.76
N SER A 484 13.23 -6.35 -28.60
CA SER A 484 13.48 -6.28 -30.05
C SER A 484 14.89 -5.81 -30.44
N ALA A 485 15.88 -6.06 -29.59
CA ALA A 485 17.30 -5.73 -29.83
C ALA A 485 18.19 -6.99 -30.02
N PRO A 486 17.93 -7.85 -31.03
CA PRO A 486 18.62 -9.13 -31.20
C PRO A 486 20.12 -9.00 -31.47
N GLN A 487 20.55 -7.89 -32.08
CA GLN A 487 21.96 -7.58 -32.35
C GLN A 487 22.82 -7.58 -31.07
N HIS A 488 22.23 -7.20 -29.94
CA HIS A 488 22.87 -7.22 -28.63
C HIS A 488 22.47 -8.49 -27.83
N GLY A 489 21.23 -8.95 -27.96
CA GLY A 489 20.74 -10.10 -27.18
C GLY A 489 21.33 -11.46 -27.55
N ILE A 490 21.59 -11.72 -28.84
CA ILE A 490 22.14 -13.01 -29.30
C ILE A 490 23.60 -13.22 -28.87
N PRO A 491 24.53 -12.24 -29.01
CA PRO A 491 25.89 -12.36 -28.47
C PRO A 491 25.95 -12.65 -26.96
N GLU A 492 25.03 -12.07 -26.19
CA GLU A 492 24.90 -12.32 -24.75
C GLU A 492 24.44 -13.76 -24.44
N LEU A 493 23.47 -14.29 -25.18
CA LEU A 493 23.06 -15.70 -25.09
C LEU A 493 24.19 -16.66 -25.51
N GLU A 494 24.95 -16.34 -26.55
CA GLU A 494 26.12 -17.13 -26.97
C GLU A 494 27.27 -17.06 -25.94
N ALA A 495 27.48 -15.92 -25.30
CA ALA A 495 28.42 -15.77 -24.18
C ALA A 495 27.97 -16.62 -22.96
N ALA A 496 26.67 -16.67 -22.69
CA ALA A 496 26.12 -17.51 -21.63
C ALA A 496 26.33 -19.01 -21.90
N ILE A 497 26.16 -19.49 -23.14
CA ILE A 497 26.43 -20.88 -23.52
C ILE A 497 27.93 -21.21 -23.42
N LYS A 498 28.82 -20.29 -23.83
CA LYS A 498 30.28 -20.46 -23.65
C LYS A 498 30.67 -20.63 -22.17
N LEU A 499 29.92 -20.01 -21.26
CA LEU A 499 30.12 -20.19 -19.81
C LEU A 499 29.44 -21.46 -19.28
N ALA A 500 28.21 -21.78 -19.70
CA ALA A 500 27.43 -22.92 -19.21
C ALA A 500 26.94 -23.82 -20.38
N PRO A 501 27.83 -24.64 -20.99
CA PRO A 501 27.50 -25.43 -22.17
C PRO A 501 26.49 -26.56 -21.90
N ASP A 502 26.30 -26.97 -20.65
CA ASP A 502 25.38 -28.05 -20.27
C ASP A 502 23.93 -27.56 -20.10
N ASN A 503 23.70 -26.24 -20.11
CA ASN A 503 22.37 -25.67 -19.85
C ASN A 503 21.49 -25.65 -21.11
N GLU A 504 20.68 -26.69 -21.27
CA GLU A 504 19.70 -26.84 -22.35
C GLU A 504 18.64 -25.73 -22.41
N SER A 505 18.38 -24.99 -21.32
CA SER A 505 17.44 -23.84 -21.38
C SER A 505 18.00 -22.74 -22.27
N ILE A 506 19.25 -22.35 -22.04
CA ILE A 506 19.90 -21.24 -22.78
C ILE A 506 20.05 -21.60 -24.26
N LYS A 507 20.32 -22.87 -24.58
CA LYS A 507 20.34 -23.37 -25.97
C LYS A 507 18.99 -23.21 -26.67
N ARG A 508 17.88 -23.54 -25.99
CA ARG A 508 16.53 -23.33 -26.52
C ARG A 508 16.22 -21.85 -26.68
N ASP A 509 16.55 -21.03 -25.70
CA ASP A 509 16.31 -19.58 -25.74
C ASP A 509 17.07 -18.91 -26.90
N LEU A 510 18.33 -19.31 -27.14
CA LEU A 510 19.12 -18.88 -28.30
C LEU A 510 18.52 -19.34 -29.64
N LEU A 511 18.14 -20.61 -29.74
CA LEU A 511 17.55 -21.17 -30.96
C LEU A 511 16.22 -20.48 -31.31
N VAL A 512 15.36 -20.26 -30.31
CA VAL A 512 14.09 -19.52 -30.48
C VAL A 512 14.37 -18.07 -30.88
N ALA A 513 15.36 -17.41 -30.30
CA ALA A 513 15.75 -16.05 -30.69
C ALA A 513 16.26 -15.99 -32.14
N LYS A 514 17.17 -16.87 -32.54
CA LYS A 514 17.69 -16.94 -33.93
C LYS A 514 16.57 -17.20 -34.94
N GLN A 515 15.67 -18.14 -34.65
CA GLN A 515 14.50 -18.42 -35.49
C GLN A 515 13.54 -17.23 -35.58
N TYR A 516 13.17 -16.61 -34.46
CA TYR A 516 12.22 -15.50 -34.43
C TYR A 516 12.70 -14.28 -35.25
N PHE A 517 14.01 -14.00 -35.21
CA PHE A 517 14.62 -12.90 -35.95
C PHE A 517 15.18 -13.29 -37.34
N ASN A 518 14.99 -14.54 -37.79
CA ASN A 518 15.51 -15.08 -39.06
C ASN A 518 17.04 -14.89 -39.25
N ILE A 519 17.80 -14.89 -38.16
CA ILE A 519 19.26 -14.76 -38.20
C ILE A 519 19.85 -16.14 -38.48
N LYS A 520 20.47 -16.29 -39.65
CA LYS A 520 21.23 -17.48 -40.03
C LYS A 520 22.58 -17.50 -39.30
N ASP A 521 23.04 -18.70 -38.98
CA ASP A 521 24.35 -18.98 -38.37
C ASP A 521 25.53 -18.59 -39.29
#